data_AF-A0A7L0JUL6-F1
#
_entry.id   AF-A0A7L0JUL6-F1
#
_cell.length_a   1.000
_cell.length_b   1.000
_cell.length_c   1.000
_cell.angle_alpha   90.00
_cell.angle_beta   90.00
_cell.angle_gamma   90.00
#
_symmetry.space_group_name_H-M   'P 1'
#
loop_
_entity.id
_entity.type
_entity.pdbx_description
1 polymer ?
#
loop_
_entity_poly.entity_id
_entity_poly.type
_entity_poly.pdbx_seq_one_letter_code
_entity_poly.pdbx_strand_id
1 'polypeptide(L)'
;VPLVVFKREKEVARKLEFDGLYITEQPSEDDIKGQWDRLVINTPSFPNNYWDKFVKRKVINKYGDLYGAERIAELLGLDKNALDFSPVEESEPEEASLVSW
;
A
#
# COMPACT_ATOMS: atom_id res chain seq x y z
N VAL A 1 16.75 14.35 -0.35
CA VAL A 1 15.72 13.70 0.51
C VAL A 1 14.58 13.08 -0.34
N PRO A 2 13.91 13.80 -1.26
CA PRO A 2 12.81 13.21 -2.06
C PRO A 2 13.20 11.95 -2.85
N LEU A 3 14.41 11.93 -3.43
CA LEU A 3 14.94 10.77 -4.15
C LEU A 3 15.14 9.53 -3.27
N VAL A 4 15.49 9.71 -2.00
CA VAL A 4 15.70 8.58 -1.07
C VAL A 4 14.36 7.94 -0.72
N VAL A 5 13.34 8.76 -0.47
CA VAL A 5 11.96 8.30 -0.25
C VAL A 5 11.44 7.56 -1.49
N PHE A 6 11.63 8.12 -2.68
CA PHE A 6 11.30 7.46 -3.94
C PHE A 6 11.97 6.09 -4.08
N LYS A 7 13.28 6.01 -3.84
CA LYS A 7 14.03 4.75 -3.91
C LYS A 7 13.47 3.70 -2.94
N ARG A 8 13.11 4.14 -1.73
CA ARG A 8 12.55 3.25 -0.70
C ARG A 8 11.14 2.77 -1.05
N GLU A 9 10.22 3.66 -1.40
CA GLU A 9 8.87 3.27 -1.82
C GLU A 9 8.91 2.35 -3.04
N LYS A 10 9.79 2.63 -4.02
CA LYS A 10 10.01 1.74 -5.16
C LYS A 10 10.42 0.34 -4.72
N GLU A 11 11.39 0.23 -3.81
CA GLU A 11 11.88 -1.07 -3.32
C GLU A 11 10.77 -1.85 -2.60
N VAL A 12 10.05 -1.19 -1.69
CA VAL A 12 8.95 -1.80 -0.92
C VAL A 12 7.83 -2.27 -1.85
N ALA A 13 7.42 -1.44 -2.81
CA ALA A 13 6.40 -1.79 -3.79
C ALA A 13 6.80 -3.03 -4.62
N ARG A 14 8.06 -3.12 -5.03
CA ARG A 14 8.56 -4.27 -5.81
C ARG A 14 8.59 -5.55 -4.99
N LYS A 15 9.09 -5.51 -3.75
CA LYS A 15 9.11 -6.69 -2.87
C LYS A 15 7.71 -7.19 -2.54
N LEU A 16 6.78 -6.27 -2.32
CA LEU A 16 5.38 -6.60 -2.06
C LEU A 16 4.71 -7.25 -3.28
N GLU A 17 4.91 -6.69 -4.48
CA GLU A 17 4.29 -7.18 -5.72
C GLU A 17 4.91 -8.49 -6.23
N PHE A 18 6.24 -8.61 -6.20
CA PHE A 18 6.95 -9.73 -6.82
C PHE A 18 7.27 -10.85 -5.83
N ASP A 19 7.79 -10.50 -4.66
CA ASP A 19 8.31 -11.47 -3.70
C ASP A 19 7.24 -11.93 -2.69
N GLY A 20 6.12 -11.21 -2.57
CA GLY A 20 5.07 -11.53 -1.61
C GLY A 20 5.49 -11.25 -0.16
N LEU A 21 6.55 -10.47 0.05
CA LEU A 21 7.00 -10.04 1.37
C LEU A 21 5.81 -9.41 2.11
N TYR A 22 5.61 -9.77 3.38
CA TYR A 22 4.47 -9.41 4.24
C TYR A 22 3.17 -10.21 4.05
N ILE A 23 3.05 -10.99 2.96
CA ILE A 23 1.87 -11.80 2.64
C ILE A 23 2.19 -13.28 2.85
N THR A 24 3.22 -13.77 2.15
CA THR A 24 3.65 -15.18 2.19
C THR A 24 4.70 -15.41 3.27
N GLU A 25 5.53 -14.40 3.50
CA GLU A 25 6.65 -14.46 4.44
C GLU A 25 6.54 -13.33 5.46
N GLN A 26 6.78 -13.67 6.73
CA GLN A 26 6.88 -12.70 7.81
C GLN A 26 8.36 -12.32 7.97
N PRO A 27 8.70 -11.01 7.94
CA PRO A 27 10.08 -10.58 8.19
C PRO A 27 10.54 -11.05 9.57
N SER A 28 11.85 -11.31 9.70
CA SER A 28 12.47 -11.55 10.99
C SER A 28 12.25 -10.37 11.94
N GLU A 29 12.10 -10.64 13.24
CA GLU A 29 11.98 -9.59 14.26
C GLU A 29 13.23 -8.68 14.33
N ASP A 30 14.39 -9.19 13.90
CA ASP A 30 15.64 -8.43 13.82
C ASP A 30 15.68 -7.45 12.62
N ASP A 31 14.74 -7.56 11.67
CA ASP A 31 14.64 -6.65 10.52
C ASP A 31 13.83 -5.40 10.87
N ILE A 32 14.47 -4.48 11.58
CA ILE A 32 13.91 -3.17 11.96
C ILE A 32 13.38 -2.43 10.72
N LYS A 33 14.09 -2.50 9.59
CA LYS A 33 13.68 -1.82 8.35
C LYS A 33 12.40 -2.43 7.78
N GLY A 34 12.28 -3.75 7.84
CA GLY A 34 11.07 -4.47 7.44
C GLY A 34 9.86 -4.14 8.31
N GLN A 35 10.06 -3.90 9.62
CA GLN A 35 9.00 -3.47 10.53
C GLN A 35 8.48 -2.06 10.18
N TRP A 36 9.37 -1.13 9.84
CA TRP A 36 8.97 0.21 9.39
C TRP A 36 8.20 0.18 8.07
N ASP A 37 8.63 -0.65 7.13
CA ASP A 37 7.94 -0.84 5.85
C ASP A 37 6.54 -1.44 6.05
N ARG A 38 6.34 -2.28 7.08
CA ARG A 38 5.02 -2.82 7.44
C ARG A 38 4.06 -1.73 7.91
N LEU A 39 4.56 -0.73 8.65
CA LEU A 39 3.77 0.44 9.03
C LEU A 39 3.47 1.31 7.79
N VAL A 40 4.51 1.52 6.98
CA VAL A 40 4.51 1.90 5.55
C VAL A 40 3.21 1.63 4.79
N ILE A 41 3.07 0.36 4.45
CA ILE A 41 2.10 -0.19 3.50
C ILE A 41 0.65 -0.11 3.97
N ASN A 42 0.42 -0.03 5.30
CA ASN A 42 -0.90 0.11 5.89
C ASN A 42 -1.46 1.55 5.71
N THR A 43 -0.60 2.53 5.45
CA THR A 43 -1.09 3.91 5.27
C THR A 43 -1.88 4.08 3.97
N PRO A 44 -2.98 4.84 3.95
CA PRO A 44 -3.78 5.05 2.73
C PRO A 44 -3.01 5.82 1.64
N SER A 45 -2.02 6.64 2.04
CA SER A 45 -1.19 7.43 1.13
C SER A 45 -0.10 6.64 0.44
N PHE A 46 0.26 5.45 0.91
CA PHE A 46 1.20 4.60 0.19
C PHE A 46 0.57 4.07 -1.12
N PRO A 47 1.24 4.19 -2.28
CA PRO A 47 2.56 4.79 -2.52
C PRO A 47 2.49 6.24 -3.05
N ASN A 48 2.88 7.25 -2.26
CA ASN A 48 2.72 8.66 -2.63
C ASN A 48 3.88 9.21 -3.49
N ASN A 49 5.11 8.76 -3.27
CA ASN A 49 6.28 9.26 -3.99
C ASN A 49 6.67 8.38 -5.18
N TYR A 50 6.28 7.10 -5.19
CA TYR A 50 6.52 6.19 -6.31
C TYR A 50 5.51 6.40 -7.45
N TRP A 51 5.91 6.08 -8.68
CA TRP A 51 5.12 6.39 -9.88
C TRP A 51 3.90 5.47 -10.07
N ASP A 52 3.99 4.21 -9.64
CA ASP A 52 2.90 3.27 -9.75
C ASP A 52 1.98 3.38 -8.52
N LYS A 53 0.80 4.00 -8.70
CA LYS A 53 -0.20 4.20 -7.64
C LYS A 53 -1.09 2.99 -7.40
N PHE A 54 -1.03 1.99 -8.26
CA PHE A 54 -1.97 0.85 -8.23
C PHE A 54 -1.35 -0.42 -7.63
N VAL A 55 -0.19 -0.30 -6.97
CA VAL A 55 0.54 -1.44 -6.36
C VAL A 55 -0.37 -2.24 -5.42
N LYS A 56 -1.14 -1.60 -4.53
CA LYS A 56 -2.04 -2.31 -3.59
C LYS A 56 -3.09 -3.15 -4.33
N ARG A 57 -3.66 -2.61 -5.42
CA ARG A 57 -4.64 -3.30 -6.26
C ARG A 57 -4.03 -4.51 -6.96
N LYS A 58 -2.82 -4.36 -7.51
CA LYS A 58 -2.09 -5.46 -8.16
C LYS A 58 -1.76 -6.58 -7.18
N VAL A 59 -1.36 -6.23 -5.96
CA VAL A 59 -1.04 -7.19 -4.89
C VAL A 59 -2.28 -7.99 -4.49
N ILE A 60 -3.44 -7.35 -4.31
CA ILE A 60 -4.70 -8.05 -4.06
C ILE A 60 -5.05 -8.97 -5.22
N ASN A 61 -4.96 -8.50 -6.47
CA ASN A 61 -5.27 -9.32 -7.63
C ASN A 61 -4.34 -10.54 -7.78
N LYS A 62 -3.09 -10.45 -7.31
CA LYS A 62 -2.10 -11.54 -7.43
C LYS A 62 -2.20 -12.56 -6.29
N TYR A 63 -2.38 -12.10 -5.06
CA TYR A 63 -2.31 -12.95 -3.86
C TYR A 63 -3.68 -13.17 -3.19
N GLY A 64 -4.69 -12.39 -3.56
CA GLY A 64 -6.04 -12.40 -2.97
C GLY A 64 -6.74 -13.75 -3.05
N ASP A 65 -6.63 -14.44 -4.19
CA ASP A 65 -7.26 -15.74 -4.40
C ASP A 65 -6.65 -16.84 -3.52
N LEU A 66 -5.36 -16.73 -3.19
CA LEU A 66 -4.62 -17.75 -2.43
C LEU A 66 -4.68 -17.52 -0.91
N TYR A 67 -4.62 -16.27 -0.47
CA TYR A 67 -4.47 -15.92 0.96
C TYR A 67 -5.67 -15.16 1.55
N GLY A 68 -6.69 -14.90 0.75
CA GLY A 68 -7.89 -14.16 1.11
C GLY A 68 -7.75 -12.66 0.81
N ALA A 69 -8.57 -12.15 -0.10
CA ALA A 69 -8.57 -10.74 -0.50
C ALA A 69 -8.86 -9.78 0.67
N GLU A 70 -9.80 -10.13 1.56
CA GLU A 70 -10.13 -9.31 2.73
C GLU A 70 -8.94 -9.17 3.70
N ARG A 71 -8.23 -10.27 3.96
CA ARG A 71 -7.03 -10.28 4.82
C ARG A 71 -5.91 -9.43 4.23
N ILE A 72 -5.71 -9.50 2.92
CA ILE A 72 -4.70 -8.70 2.23
C ILE A 72 -5.12 -7.22 2.20
N ALA A 73 -6.40 -6.90 2.04
CA ALA A 73 -6.88 -5.52 2.12
C ALA A 73 -6.66 -4.93 3.51
N GLU A 74 -6.98 -5.67 4.57
CA GLU A 74 -6.72 -5.24 5.96
C GLU A 74 -5.22 -5.00 6.20
N LEU A 75 -4.36 -5.90 5.71
CA LEU A 75 -2.90 -5.76 5.75
C LEU A 75 -2.43 -4.46 5.07
N LEU A 76 -3.01 -4.13 3.92
CA LEU A 76 -2.65 -2.97 3.13
C LEU A 76 -3.38 -1.69 3.56
N GLY A 77 -4.17 -1.74 4.65
CA GLY A 77 -4.95 -0.61 5.15
C GLY A 77 -5.98 -0.09 4.14
N LEU A 78 -6.51 -0.98 3.30
CA LEU A 78 -7.60 -0.67 2.39
C LEU A 78 -8.92 -0.92 3.12
N ASP A 79 -9.79 0.09 3.11
CA ASP A 79 -11.12 -0.04 3.68
C ASP A 79 -11.98 -1.00 2.84
N LYS A 80 -13.01 -1.60 3.44
CA LYS A 80 -13.87 -2.59 2.75
C LYS A 80 -14.52 -2.02 1.50
N ASN A 81 -14.76 -0.71 1.46
CA ASN A 81 -15.28 0.00 0.29
C ASN A 81 -14.25 0.11 -0.86
N ALA A 82 -12.95 0.02 -0.58
CA ALA A 82 -11.90 0.05 -1.60
C ALA A 82 -11.72 -1.28 -2.35
N LEU A 83 -12.41 -2.35 -1.89
CA LEU A 83 -12.53 -3.61 -2.60
C LEU A 83 -13.55 -3.54 -3.75
N ASP A 84 -14.38 -2.49 -3.79
CA ASP A 84 -15.21 -2.21 -4.95
C ASP A 84 -14.33 -1.63 -6.06
N PHE A 85 -14.03 -2.46 -7.06
CA PHE A 85 -13.20 -2.08 -8.20
C PHE A 85 -13.97 -1.26 -9.25
N SER A 86 -15.18 -0.81 -8.92
CA SER A 86 -15.88 0.21 -9.69
C SER A 86 -14.96 1.45 -9.88
N PRO A 87 -15.02 2.13 -11.04
CA PRO A 87 -14.30 3.39 -11.20
C PRO A 87 -14.74 4.33 -10.10
N VAL A 88 -13.81 4.75 -9.24
CA VAL A 88 -14.07 5.80 -8.26
C VAL A 88 -14.40 7.05 -9.07
N GLU A 89 -15.65 7.48 -9.05
CA GLU A 89 -16.01 8.81 -9.54
C GLU A 89 -15.16 9.79 -8.75
N GLU A 90 -14.38 10.59 -9.49
CA GLU A 90 -13.48 11.60 -8.95
C GLU A 90 -14.34 12.63 -8.20
N SER A 91 -14.55 12.42 -6.90
CA SER A 91 -15.18 13.44 -6.06
C SER A 91 -14.23 14.63 -6.07
N GLU A 92 -14.71 15.78 -6.55
CA GLU A 92 -13.92 17.01 -6.55
C GLU A 92 -13.25 17.18 -5.18
N PRO A 93 -11.95 17.50 -5.12
CA PRO A 93 -11.29 17.74 -3.85
C PRO A 93 -12.06 18.87 -3.17
N GLU A 94 -12.73 18.60 -2.04
CA GLU A 94 -13.22 19.66 -1.18
C GLU A 94 -12.03 20.60 -0.95
N GLU A 95 -12.21 21.89 -1.23
CA GLU A 95 -11.14 22.87 -1.06
C GLU A 95 -10.58 22.71 0.35
N ALA A 96 -9.38 22.14 0.43
CA ALA A 96 -8.70 21.92 1.68
C ALA A 96 -8.34 23.31 2.22
N SER A 97 -9.25 23.87 3.02
CA SER A 97 -8.98 25.03 3.83
C SER A 97 -7.79 24.69 4.72
N LEU A 98 -6.62 25.22 4.36
CA LEU A 98 -5.36 25.01 5.07
C LEU A 98 -5.40 25.54 6.53
N VAL A 99 -6.52 26.11 6.96
CA VAL A 99 -6.71 26.81 8.23
C VAL A 99 -7.82 26.21 9.09
N SER A 100 -8.59 25.24 8.60
CA SER A 100 -9.64 24.58 9.39
C SER A 100 -9.61 23.07 9.20
N TRP A 101 -9.12 22.39 10.24
CA TRP A 101 -9.20 20.93 10.43
C TRP A 101 -10.38 20.59 11.34
#